data_AF-A0A9W5X0A2-F1
#
_entry.id   AF-A0A9W5X0A2-F1
#
_cell.length_a   1.000
_cell.length_b   1.000
_cell.length_c   1.000
_cell.angle_alpha   90.00
_cell.angle_beta   90.00
_cell.angle_gamma   90.00
#
_symmetry.space_group_name_H-M   'P 1'
#
loop_
_entity.id
_entity.type
_entity.pdbx_description
1 polymer ?
#
loop_
_entity_poly.entity_id
_entity_poly.type
_entity_poly.pdbx_seq_one_letter_code
_entity_poly.pdbx_strand_id
1 'polypeptide(L)'
;MKVFVDGTEPNGRLGASNLIDHPPEPGRIAMPTPPPPPQSAGSALTTDFDLMLAVAGKTDARNDEIRAMLQSFVAAMSSVPPSVWGGVAATRFREVMERWNGESLKLHAALQRIAETIRDNERILRTTTDGHADRIGSVAATI
;
A
#
# COMPACT_ATOMS: atom_id res chain seq x y z
N MET A 1 4.46 -27.78 -35.94
CA MET A 1 4.62 -26.31 -36.04
C MET A 1 3.58 -25.75 -37.02
N LYS A 2 2.45 -25.27 -36.50
CA LYS A 2 1.70 -24.09 -36.97
C LYS A 2 0.51 -23.92 -36.02
N VAL A 3 0.64 -22.95 -35.12
CA VAL A 3 -0.40 -22.52 -34.18
C VAL A 3 -1.34 -21.61 -34.98
N PHE A 4 -2.61 -21.98 -35.02
CA PHE A 4 -3.69 -21.18 -35.60
C PHE A 4 -4.10 -20.17 -34.52
N VAL A 5 -3.85 -18.88 -34.76
CA VAL A 5 -4.29 -17.79 -33.88
C VAL A 5 -5.64 -17.32 -34.41
N ASP A 6 -6.70 -17.61 -33.66
CA ASP A 6 -8.03 -17.06 -33.87
C ASP A 6 -8.04 -15.61 -33.39
N GLY A 7 -7.81 -14.69 -34.33
CA GLY A 7 -7.94 -13.25 -34.12
C GLY A 7 -9.37 -12.83 -34.45
N THR A 8 -10.25 -12.84 -33.45
CA THR A 8 -11.57 -12.22 -33.56
C THR A 8 -11.52 -10.79 -33.01
N GLU A 9 -11.16 -9.84 -33.88
CA GLU A 9 -11.46 -8.42 -33.70
C GLU A 9 -12.86 -8.13 -34.28
N PRO A 10 -13.86 -7.71 -33.48
CA PRO A 10 -15.14 -7.27 -34.02
C PRO A 10 -15.24 -5.74 -33.90
N ASN A 11 -14.57 -4.99 -34.77
CA ASN A 11 -15.08 -3.68 -35.17
C ASN A 11 -14.45 -3.16 -36.47
N GLY A 12 -14.87 -3.76 -37.58
CA GLY A 12 -14.75 -3.16 -38.90
C GLY A 12 -15.81 -2.08 -39.08
N ARG A 13 -15.43 -0.80 -39.00
CA ARG A 13 -16.07 0.27 -39.78
C ARG A 13 -15.01 1.00 -40.59
N LEU A 14 -14.92 0.58 -41.86
CA LEU A 14 -14.31 1.34 -42.95
C LEU A 14 -15.34 2.31 -43.53
N GLY A 15 -14.85 3.48 -43.97
CA GLY A 15 -15.58 4.52 -44.72
C GLY A 15 -15.59 5.85 -43.96
N ALA A 16 -14.94 6.93 -44.38
CA ALA A 16 -14.68 7.37 -45.74
C ALA A 16 -13.34 8.12 -45.88
N SER A 17 -12.76 7.97 -47.07
CA SER A 17 -11.65 8.73 -47.62
C SER A 17 -11.79 10.23 -47.38
N ASN A 18 -10.72 10.88 -46.92
CA ASN A 18 -10.49 12.29 -47.21
C ASN A 18 -9.11 12.42 -47.85
N LEU A 19 -9.06 12.01 -49.11
CA LEU A 19 -8.03 12.38 -50.07
C LEU A 19 -8.35 13.81 -50.53
N ILE A 20 -7.85 14.80 -49.80
CA ILE A 20 -7.52 16.10 -50.38
C ILE A 20 -6.06 16.33 -50.00
N ASP A 21 -5.22 16.14 -51.00
CA ASP A 21 -3.81 16.48 -51.04
C ASP A 21 -3.69 17.99 -50.77
N HIS A 22 -3.30 18.36 -49.55
CA HIS A 22 -2.95 19.72 -49.19
C HIS A 22 -1.41 19.81 -49.22
N PRO A 23 -0.81 20.73 -49.98
CA PRO A 23 0.63 20.89 -49.99
C PRO A 23 1.12 21.23 -48.57
N PRO A 24 2.30 20.75 -48.14
CA PRO A 24 2.83 21.10 -46.83
C PRO A 24 3.17 22.59 -46.80
N GLU A 25 2.46 23.35 -45.97
CA GLU A 25 2.83 24.74 -45.62
C GLU A 25 4.23 24.75 -44.98
N PRO A 26 5.23 25.42 -45.57
CA PRO A 26 6.55 25.56 -44.96
C PRO A 26 6.50 26.66 -43.88
N GLY A 27 6.48 26.28 -42.60
CA GLY A 27 6.73 27.27 -41.52
C GLY A 27 6.09 27.06 -40.15
N ARG A 28 5.36 25.97 -39.88
CA ARG A 28 4.87 25.72 -38.51
C ARG A 28 5.93 25.04 -37.66
N ILE A 29 6.73 25.85 -36.98
CA ILE A 29 7.53 25.46 -35.82
C ILE A 29 6.60 24.75 -34.83
N ALA A 30 6.83 23.46 -34.58
CA ALA A 30 6.11 22.72 -33.55
C ALA A 30 6.33 23.42 -32.20
N MET A 31 5.27 23.92 -31.57
CA MET A 31 5.35 24.36 -30.18
C MET A 31 5.81 23.16 -29.34
N PRO A 32 6.87 23.30 -28.51
CA PRO A 32 7.13 22.31 -27.49
C PRO A 32 5.90 22.28 -26.58
N THR A 33 5.26 21.12 -26.44
CA THR A 33 4.30 20.89 -25.36
C THR A 33 4.94 21.38 -24.07
N PRO A 34 4.27 22.26 -23.30
CA PRO A 34 4.83 22.74 -22.05
C PRO A 34 5.15 21.52 -21.18
N PRO A 35 6.32 21.49 -20.51
CA PRO A 35 6.58 20.46 -19.52
C PRO A 35 5.41 20.45 -18.52
N PRO A 36 5.01 19.28 -18.00
CA PRO A 36 4.04 19.25 -16.91
C PRO A 36 4.51 20.23 -15.83
N PRO A 37 3.60 21.04 -15.24
CA PRO A 37 4.00 21.97 -14.19
C PRO A 37 4.79 21.19 -13.14
N PRO A 38 5.88 21.75 -12.59
CA PRO A 38 6.61 21.08 -11.53
C PRO A 38 5.60 20.78 -10.43
N GLN A 39 5.31 19.49 -10.24
CA GLN A 39 4.52 19.06 -9.11
C GLN A 39 5.25 19.62 -7.90
N SER A 40 4.62 20.56 -7.19
CA SER A 40 5.28 21.22 -6.07
C SER A 40 5.75 20.12 -5.14
N ALA A 41 7.03 20.12 -4.75
CA ALA A 41 7.60 19.05 -3.93
C ALA A 41 6.77 18.77 -2.67
N GLY A 42 6.06 19.78 -2.14
CA GLY A 42 5.08 19.62 -1.05
C GLY A 42 3.88 18.71 -1.38
N SER A 43 3.38 18.68 -2.62
CA SER A 43 2.30 17.78 -3.03
C SER A 43 2.75 16.31 -3.14
N ALA A 44 4.03 16.08 -3.48
CA ALA A 44 4.59 14.73 -3.45
C ALA A 44 4.78 14.25 -1.98
N LEU A 45 5.34 15.11 -1.12
CA LEU A 45 5.56 14.79 0.29
C LEU A 45 4.25 14.54 1.07
N THR A 46 3.19 15.32 0.82
CA THR A 46 1.89 15.04 1.46
C THR A 46 1.34 13.69 1.05
N THR A 47 1.50 13.31 -0.23
CA THR A 47 1.07 11.99 -0.74
C THR A 47 1.88 10.86 -0.08
N ASP A 48 3.19 11.06 0.11
CA ASP A 48 4.05 10.10 0.79
C ASP A 48 3.67 9.94 2.27
N PHE A 49 3.32 11.02 2.97
CA PHE A 49 2.83 10.94 4.35
C PHE A 49 1.50 10.21 4.47
N ASP A 50 0.55 10.49 3.56
CA ASP A 50 -0.72 9.77 3.51
C ASP A 50 -0.50 8.27 3.25
N LEU A 51 0.47 7.92 2.40
CA LEU A 51 0.87 6.54 2.17
C LEU A 51 1.46 5.89 3.44
N MET A 52 2.33 6.59 4.17
CA MET A 52 2.90 6.09 5.43
C MET A 52 1.79 5.80 6.46
N LEU A 53 0.84 6.72 6.61
CA LEU A 53 -0.29 6.53 7.52
C LEU A 53 -1.17 5.35 7.08
N ALA A 54 -1.43 5.22 5.78
CA ALA A 54 -2.18 4.10 5.22
C ALA A 54 -1.49 2.75 5.46
N VAL A 55 -0.16 2.68 5.34
CA VAL A 55 0.62 1.46 5.62
C VAL A 55 0.55 1.11 7.11
N ALA A 56 0.72 2.08 8.01
CA ALA A 56 0.57 1.85 9.45
C ALA A 56 -0.82 1.32 9.79
N GLY A 57 -1.87 1.92 9.22
CA GLY A 57 -3.25 1.44 9.39
C GLY A 57 -3.49 0.03 8.85
N LYS A 58 -2.89 -0.32 7.71
CA LYS A 58 -2.93 -1.71 7.17
C LYS A 58 -2.24 -2.69 8.12
N THR A 59 -1.10 -2.32 8.70
CA THR A 59 -0.39 -3.16 9.68
C THR A 59 -1.27 -3.41 10.91
N ASP A 60 -1.95 -2.39 11.44
CA ASP A 60 -2.88 -2.55 12.55
C ASP A 60 -4.07 -3.46 12.18
N ALA A 61 -4.69 -3.25 11.02
CA ALA A 61 -5.79 -4.09 10.58
C ALA A 61 -5.39 -5.57 10.38
N ARG A 62 -4.15 -5.84 9.94
CA ARG A 62 -3.61 -7.21 9.87
C ARG A 62 -3.37 -7.80 11.24
N ASN A 63 -2.86 -6.98 12.15
CA ASN A 63 -2.63 -7.37 13.52
C ASN A 63 -3.93 -7.77 14.24
N ASP A 64 -5.01 -7.02 14.02
CA ASP A 64 -6.33 -7.31 14.59
C ASP A 64 -6.98 -8.56 13.98
N GLU A 65 -6.85 -8.78 12.67
CA GLU A 65 -7.35 -10.02 12.06
C GLU A 65 -6.60 -11.24 12.59
N ILE A 66 -5.27 -11.15 12.72
CA ILE A 66 -4.48 -12.20 13.34
C ILE A 66 -5.01 -12.46 14.75
N ARG A 67 -5.22 -11.42 15.59
CA ARG A 67 -5.83 -11.57 16.91
C ARG A 67 -7.19 -12.28 16.87
N ALA A 68 -8.08 -11.89 15.96
CA ALA A 68 -9.40 -12.49 15.84
C ALA A 68 -9.33 -13.97 15.47
N MET A 69 -8.48 -14.33 14.49
CA MET A 69 -8.26 -15.73 14.10
C MET A 69 -7.72 -16.56 15.26
N LEU A 70 -6.77 -16.00 16.03
CA LEU A 70 -6.18 -16.68 17.17
C LEU A 70 -7.24 -16.95 18.26
N GLN A 71 -8.05 -15.95 18.60
CA GLN A 71 -9.12 -16.10 19.59
C GLN A 71 -10.17 -17.13 19.17
N SER A 72 -10.55 -17.13 17.89
CA SER A 72 -11.46 -18.12 17.32
C SER A 72 -10.90 -19.54 17.44
N PHE A 73 -9.62 -19.71 17.11
CA PHE A 73 -8.94 -21.00 17.22
C PHE A 73 -8.85 -21.50 18.66
N VAL A 74 -8.49 -20.62 19.61
CA VAL A 74 -8.48 -20.93 21.04
C VAL A 74 -9.86 -21.38 21.51
N ALA A 75 -10.92 -20.65 21.14
CA ALA A 75 -12.30 -20.98 21.51
C ALA A 75 -12.74 -22.34 20.95
N ALA A 76 -12.46 -22.59 19.66
CA ALA A 76 -12.75 -23.87 19.03
C ALA A 76 -12.03 -25.02 19.73
N MET A 77 -10.77 -24.82 20.13
CA MET A 77 -9.97 -25.80 20.83
C MET A 77 -10.45 -26.03 22.27
N SER A 78 -10.75 -24.98 23.03
CA SER A 78 -11.31 -25.10 24.37
C SER A 78 -12.70 -25.76 24.41
N SER A 79 -13.41 -25.77 23.28
CA SER A 79 -14.71 -26.45 23.15
C SER A 79 -14.61 -27.97 23.03
N VAL A 80 -13.40 -28.52 22.81
CA VAL A 80 -13.22 -29.96 22.63
C VAL A 80 -13.42 -30.68 23.98
N PRO A 81 -14.30 -31.70 24.06
CA PRO A 81 -14.57 -32.38 25.32
C PRO A 81 -13.33 -33.05 25.92
N PRO A 82 -13.17 -33.04 27.27
CA PRO A 82 -12.07 -33.72 27.94
C PRO A 82 -12.01 -35.24 27.66
N SER A 83 -13.15 -35.85 27.34
CA SER A 83 -13.25 -37.25 26.93
C SER A 83 -12.53 -37.54 25.61
N VAL A 84 -12.39 -36.54 24.73
CA VAL A 84 -11.64 -36.62 23.46
C VAL A 84 -10.15 -36.36 23.71
N TRP A 85 -9.82 -35.50 24.68
CA TRP A 85 -8.45 -35.13 25.04
C TRP A 85 -7.99 -35.81 26.32
N GLY A 86 -8.10 -37.13 26.41
CA GLY A 86 -7.63 -37.88 27.57
C GLY A 86 -6.10 -37.94 27.69
N GLY A 87 -5.58 -37.83 28.91
CA GLY A 87 -4.21 -38.23 29.26
C GLY A 87 -3.09 -37.36 28.69
N VAL A 88 -1.99 -38.00 28.25
CA VAL A 88 -0.75 -37.32 27.81
C VAL A 88 -0.97 -36.40 26.60
N ALA A 89 -1.89 -36.75 25.70
CA ALA A 89 -2.23 -35.95 24.54
C ALA A 89 -2.79 -34.57 24.94
N ALA A 90 -3.62 -34.52 25.99
CA ALA A 90 -4.15 -33.28 26.56
C ALA A 90 -3.05 -32.34 27.04
N THR A 91 -2.05 -32.90 27.74
CA THR A 91 -0.94 -32.12 28.30
C THR A 91 -0.06 -31.55 27.19
N ARG A 92 0.33 -32.38 26.20
CA ARG A 92 1.12 -31.91 25.06
C ARG A 92 0.41 -30.86 24.25
N PHE A 93 -0.89 -31.02 24.08
CA PHE A 93 -1.71 -30.05 23.40
C PHE A 93 -1.72 -28.70 24.13
N ARG A 94 -1.91 -28.69 25.47
CA ARG A 94 -1.84 -27.46 26.27
C ARG A 94 -0.49 -26.76 26.17
N GLU A 95 0.61 -27.51 26.20
CA GLU A 95 1.96 -26.95 26.02
C GLU A 95 2.14 -26.27 24.66
N VAL A 96 1.66 -26.91 23.59
CA VAL A 96 1.71 -26.33 22.23
C VAL A 96 0.85 -25.06 22.15
N MET A 97 -0.34 -25.08 22.73
CA MET A 97 -1.23 -23.92 22.77
C MET A 97 -0.63 -22.74 23.52
N GLU A 98 -0.02 -22.99 24.68
CA GLU A 98 0.62 -21.94 25.48
C GLU A 98 1.80 -21.33 24.73
N ARG A 99 2.66 -22.16 24.13
CA ARG A 99 3.78 -21.68 23.32
C ARG A 99 3.31 -20.85 22.14
N TRP A 100 2.33 -21.34 21.39
CA TRP A 100 1.79 -20.64 20.24
C TRP A 100 1.13 -19.31 20.62
N ASN A 101 0.43 -19.25 21.77
CA ASN A 101 -0.14 -18.02 22.28
C ASN A 101 0.96 -17.00 22.62
N GLY A 102 2.05 -17.47 23.25
CA GLY A 102 3.23 -16.64 23.51
C GLY A 102 3.87 -16.09 22.24
N GLU A 103 4.07 -16.92 21.22
CA GLU A 103 4.61 -16.47 19.93
C GLU A 103 3.68 -15.47 19.21
N SER A 104 2.37 -15.66 19.34
CA SER A 104 1.37 -14.76 18.77
C SER A 104 1.40 -13.38 19.43
N LEU A 105 1.56 -13.32 20.76
CA LEU A 105 1.72 -12.06 21.49
C LEU A 105 3.01 -11.33 21.08
N LYS A 106 4.11 -12.05 20.83
CA LYS A 106 5.36 -11.46 20.34
C LYS A 106 5.17 -10.87 18.94
N LEU A 107 4.52 -11.59 18.03
CA LEU A 107 4.20 -11.08 16.69
C LEU A 107 3.35 -9.81 16.78
N HIS A 108 2.33 -9.82 17.64
CA HIS A 108 1.46 -8.67 17.86
C HIS A 108 2.26 -7.43 18.32
N ALA A 109 3.11 -7.58 19.33
CA ALA A 109 3.94 -6.51 19.84
C ALA A 109 4.92 -5.98 18.78
N ALA A 110 5.45 -6.87 17.94
CA ALA A 110 6.33 -6.49 16.83
C ALA A 110 5.58 -5.68 15.76
N LEU A 111 4.39 -6.11 15.36
CA LEU A 111 3.56 -5.41 14.37
C LEU A 111 3.10 -4.03 14.87
N GLN A 112 2.70 -3.92 16.14
CA GLN A 112 2.41 -2.63 16.77
C GLN A 112 3.61 -1.69 16.73
N ARG A 113 4.79 -2.18 17.13
CA ARG A 113 6.02 -1.38 17.10
C ARG A 113 6.37 -0.91 15.68
N ILE A 114 6.13 -1.73 14.66
CA ILE A 114 6.33 -1.34 13.26
C ILE A 114 5.38 -0.20 12.89
N ALA A 115 4.09 -0.32 13.22
CA ALA A 115 3.10 0.73 12.94
C ALA A 115 3.45 2.05 13.67
N GLU A 116 3.86 1.97 14.93
CA GLU A 116 4.36 3.11 15.72
C GLU A 116 5.59 3.75 15.05
N THR A 117 6.58 2.94 14.65
CA THR A 117 7.79 3.44 13.97
C THR A 117 7.45 4.19 12.68
N ILE A 118 6.49 3.70 11.89
CA ILE A 118 6.06 4.36 10.66
C ILE A 118 5.41 5.72 10.97
N ARG A 119 4.57 5.80 12.01
CA ARG A 119 3.94 7.05 12.45
C ARG A 119 4.97 8.05 12.98
N ASP A 120 5.95 7.59 13.75
CA ASP A 120 7.02 8.44 14.27
C ASP A 120 7.87 9.00 13.13
N ASN A 121 8.21 8.17 12.14
CA ASN A 121 8.92 8.62 10.94
C ASN A 121 8.13 9.68 10.17
N GLU A 122 6.82 9.48 9.97
CA GLU A 122 5.94 10.47 9.32
C GLU A 122 5.98 11.81 10.05
N ARG A 123 5.82 11.81 11.38
CA ARG A 123 5.82 13.05 12.20
C ARG A 123 7.16 13.79 12.13
N ILE A 124 8.29 13.05 12.17
CA ILE A 124 9.64 13.62 12.08
C ILE A 124 9.85 14.25 10.70
N LEU A 125 9.47 13.56 9.63
CA LEU A 125 9.64 14.04 8.25
C LEU A 125 8.74 15.25 7.97
N ARG A 126 7.51 15.27 8.48
CA ARG A 126 6.60 16.42 8.38
C ARG A 126 7.18 17.64 9.08
N THR A 127 7.56 17.51 10.34
CA THR A 127 8.18 18.61 11.12
C THR A 127 9.42 19.18 10.43
N THR A 128 10.25 18.29 9.87
CA THR A 128 11.44 18.68 9.13
C THR A 128 11.08 19.45 7.86
N THR A 129 10.07 19.00 7.11
CA THR A 129 9.60 19.65 5.88
C THR A 129 9.02 21.03 6.17
N ASP A 130 8.17 21.15 7.19
CA ASP A 130 7.55 22.42 7.58
C ASP A 130 8.62 23.44 7.96
N GLY A 131 9.63 23.03 8.75
CA GLY A 131 10.76 23.90 9.11
C GLY A 131 11.62 24.35 7.91
N HIS A 132 11.75 23.51 6.87
CA HIS A 132 12.43 23.94 5.62
C HIS A 132 11.57 24.94 4.84
N ALA A 133 10.26 24.70 4.75
CA ALA A 133 9.33 25.60 4.07
C ALA A 133 9.29 26.99 4.74
N ASP A 134 9.26 27.05 6.07
CA ASP A 134 9.29 28.29 6.83
C ASP A 134 10.57 29.10 6.58
N ARG A 135 11.73 28.42 6.57
CA ARG A 135 13.01 29.07 6.26
C ARG A 135 13.04 29.61 4.85
N ILE A 136 12.61 28.83 3.85
CA ILE A 136 12.53 29.29 2.47
C ILE A 136 11.58 30.49 2.34
N GLY A 137 10.42 30.44 3.00
CA GLY A 137 9.46 31.54 3.05
C GLY A 137 10.05 32.80 3.66
N SER A 138 10.79 32.67 4.77
CA SER A 138 11.47 33.79 5.43
C SER A 138 12.56 34.42 4.56
N VAL A 139 13.34 33.60 3.84
CA VAL A 139 14.37 34.09 2.91
C VAL A 139 13.71 34.77 1.72
N ALA A 140 12.70 34.17 1.12
CA ALA A 140 11.96 34.74 -0.01
C ALA A 140 11.27 36.07 0.35
N ALA A 141 10.81 36.23 1.59
CA ALA A 141 10.22 37.49 2.08
C ALA A 141 11.25 38.60 2.36
N THR A 142 12.54 38.25 2.39
CA THR A 142 13.64 39.20 2.67
C THR A 142 14.32 39.71 1.38
N ILE A 143 13.95 39.19 0.21
CA ILE A 143 14.46 39.58 -1.12
C ILE A 143 13.40 40.43 -1.82
#